data_AF-A0A183ALT3-F1
#
_entry.id   AF-A0A183ALT3-F1
#
_cell.length_a   1.000
_cell.length_b   1.000
_cell.length_c   1.000
_cell.angle_alpha   90.00
_cell.angle_beta   90.00
_cell.angle_gamma   90.00
#
_symmetry.space_group_name_H-M   'P 1'
#
loop_
_entity.id
_entity.type
_entity.pdbx_description
1 polymer ?
#
loop_
_entity_poly.entity_id
_entity_poly.type
_entity_poly.pdbx_seq_one_letter_code
_entity_poly.pdbx_strand_id
1 'polypeptide(L)'
;MAFILSSLPTATLTQLSLPLRPLSNTEQGDVQLRICDGIRRLGQCTRLIDLDLGSQVTNNRYFEALVDALHQLPGLNRLSVTDLPPNTQQILLDACPANCKIRVHRHRS
;
A
#
# COMPACT_ATOMS: atom_id res chain seq x y z
N MET A 1 -14.10 -5.60 3.19
CA MET A 1 -12.70 -6.02 2.96
C MET A 1 -11.66 -5.35 3.87
N ALA A 2 -11.95 -4.22 4.54
CA ALA A 2 -11.04 -3.61 5.52
C ALA A 2 -10.80 -4.40 6.83
N PHE A 3 -11.54 -5.49 7.06
CA PHE A 3 -11.43 -6.32 8.26
C PHE A 3 -10.14 -7.15 8.34
N ILE A 4 -9.45 -7.35 7.21
CA ILE A 4 -8.24 -8.18 7.14
C ILE A 4 -7.02 -7.41 7.68
N LEU A 5 -6.98 -6.08 7.51
CA LEU A 5 -5.90 -5.23 7.99
C LEU A 5 -5.96 -4.98 9.51
N SER A 6 -7.15 -5.12 10.12
CA SER A 6 -7.32 -4.97 11.57
C SER A 6 -6.69 -6.11 12.39
N SER A 7 -6.54 -7.31 11.82
CA SER A 7 -6.06 -8.51 12.51
C SER A 7 -4.73 -9.04 11.97
N LEU A 8 -3.98 -8.23 11.21
CA LEU A 8 -2.67 -8.64 10.71
C LEU A 8 -1.71 -8.95 11.88
N PRO A 9 -0.97 -10.07 11.83
CA PRO A 9 0.08 -10.37 12.80
C PRO A 9 1.31 -9.49 12.53
N THR A 10 1.21 -8.21 12.88
CA THR A 10 2.20 -7.16 12.55
C THR A 10 3.64 -7.51 12.96
N ALA A 11 3.82 -8.27 14.04
CA ALA A 11 5.13 -8.67 14.55
C ALA A 11 5.82 -9.81 13.77
N THR A 12 5.10 -10.57 12.94
CA THR A 12 5.63 -11.73 12.22
C THR A 12 5.39 -11.68 10.72
N LEU A 13 4.57 -10.74 10.25
CA LEU A 13 4.26 -10.58 8.83
C LEU A 13 5.51 -10.17 8.03
N THR A 14 5.98 -11.05 7.16
CA THR A 14 7.12 -10.79 6.28
C THR A 14 6.71 -10.53 4.84
N GLN A 15 5.54 -11.01 4.44
CA GLN A 15 5.01 -10.85 3.09
C GLN A 15 3.52 -10.55 3.16
N LEU A 16 3.08 -9.62 2.34
CA LEU A 16 1.67 -9.26 2.22
C LEU A 16 1.33 -8.94 0.77
N SER A 17 0.34 -9.64 0.22
CA SER A 17 -0.25 -9.30 -1.06
C SER A 17 -1.74 -9.02 -0.86
N LEU A 18 -2.17 -7.81 -1.21
CA LEU A 18 -3.54 -7.31 -1.09
C LEU A 18 -4.02 -6.69 -2.42
N PRO A 19 -4.12 -7.49 -3.50
CA PRO A 19 -4.73 -7.03 -4.74
C PRO A 19 -6.24 -6.90 -4.51
N LEU A 20 -6.70 -5.71 -4.12
CA LEU A 20 -8.13 -5.44 -4.06
C LEU A 20 -8.62 -4.93 -5.42
N ARG A 21 -9.84 -5.36 -5.74
CA ARG A 21 -10.57 -4.90 -6.91
C ARG A 21 -10.99 -3.43 -6.71
N PRO A 22 -11.14 -2.65 -7.79
CA PRO A 22 -11.67 -1.30 -7.71
C PRO A 22 -12.99 -1.28 -6.95
N LEU A 23 -13.11 -0.39 -5.97
CA LEU A 23 -14.38 -0.17 -5.28
C LEU A 23 -15.38 0.44 -6.27
N SER A 24 -16.62 -0.06 -6.25
CA SER A 24 -17.72 0.58 -6.97
C SER A 24 -18.09 1.90 -6.31
N ASN A 25 -18.53 2.89 -7.10
CA ASN A 25 -18.77 4.29 -6.67
C ASN A 25 -19.76 4.47 -5.49
N THR A 26 -20.49 3.43 -5.10
CA THR A 26 -21.55 3.48 -4.09
C THR A 26 -21.09 3.37 -2.63
N GLU A 27 -19.81 3.13 -2.34
CA GLU A 27 -19.31 2.94 -0.97
C GLU A 27 -18.17 3.89 -0.57
N GLN A 28 -17.98 5.00 -1.30
CA GLN A 28 -16.72 5.76 -1.30
C GLN A 28 -16.31 6.42 0.02
N GLY A 29 -17.21 6.73 0.96
CA GLY A 29 -16.84 7.46 2.19
C GLY A 29 -16.16 6.56 3.23
N ASP A 30 -16.96 5.72 3.89
CA ASP A 30 -16.50 4.90 5.02
C ASP A 30 -15.52 3.81 4.61
N VAL A 31 -15.67 3.25 3.40
CA VAL A 31 -14.77 2.20 2.93
C VAL A 31 -13.39 2.78 2.61
N GLN A 32 -13.33 3.99 2.07
CA GLN A 32 -12.06 4.69 1.79
C GLN A 32 -11.29 4.99 3.07
N LEU A 33 -11.95 5.49 4.11
CA LEU A 33 -11.31 5.74 5.41
C LEU A 33 -10.74 4.45 6.00
N ARG A 34 -11.51 3.36 5.99
CA ARG A 34 -11.06 2.07 6.51
C ARG A 34 -9.90 1.47 5.72
N ILE A 35 -9.80 1.74 4.42
CA ILE A 35 -8.66 1.34 3.59
C ILE A 35 -7.43 2.17 3.94
N CYS A 36 -7.55 3.50 4.03
CA CYS A 36 -6.44 4.36 4.46
C CYS A 36 -5.90 3.94 5.83
N ASP A 37 -6.79 3.69 6.80
CA ASP A 37 -6.40 3.21 8.13
C ASP A 37 -5.70 1.86 8.07
N GLY A 38 -6.19 0.96 7.23
CA GLY A 38 -5.57 -0.34 7.00
C GLY A 38 -4.18 -0.22 6.37
N ILE A 39 -3.99 0.68 5.40
CA ILE A 39 -2.69 0.96 4.79
C ILE A 39 -1.73 1.54 5.83
N ARG A 40 -2.16 2.51 6.63
CA ARG A 40 -1.33 3.08 7.71
C ARG A 40 -0.87 2.02 8.71
N ARG A 41 -1.70 1.03 9.02
CA ARG A 41 -1.33 -0.10 9.89
C ARG A 41 -0.25 -1.00 9.28
N LEU A 42 -0.04 -0.97 7.97
CA LEU A 42 1.12 -1.64 7.36
C LEU A 42 2.43 -1.10 7.92
N GLY A 43 2.49 0.18 8.29
CA GLY A 43 3.65 0.75 8.97
C GLY A 43 4.02 0.06 10.28
N GLN A 44 3.07 -0.65 10.92
CA GLN A 44 3.33 -1.44 12.13
C GLN A 44 3.95 -2.81 11.82
N CYS A 45 3.94 -3.25 10.55
CA CYS A 45 4.50 -4.51 10.10
C CYS A 45 6.01 -4.39 9.89
N THR A 46 6.77 -4.10 10.93
CA THR A 46 8.21 -3.75 10.83
C THR A 46 9.10 -4.85 10.23
N ARG A 47 8.62 -6.09 10.19
CA ARG A 47 9.29 -7.24 9.56
C ARG A 47 8.87 -7.49 8.11
N LEU A 48 8.02 -6.64 7.54
CA LEU A 48 7.51 -6.77 6.18
C LEU A 48 8.64 -6.51 5.18
N ILE A 49 8.89 -7.49 4.32
CA ILE A 49 9.95 -7.50 3.31
C ILE A 49 9.35 -7.35 1.91
N ASP A 50 8.19 -7.98 1.67
CA ASP A 50 7.48 -7.95 0.39
C ASP A 50 6.06 -7.42 0.59
N LEU A 51 5.76 -6.30 -0.05
CA LEU A 51 4.44 -5.67 -0.04
C LEU A 51 3.93 -5.54 -1.47
N ASP A 52 2.81 -6.20 -1.77
CA ASP A 52 2.11 -6.06 -3.03
C ASP A 52 0.70 -5.51 -2.78
N LEU A 53 0.44 -4.32 -3.30
CA LEU A 53 -0.82 -3.62 -3.15
C LEU A 53 -1.66 -3.67 -4.43
N GLY A 54 -1.18 -4.21 -5.54
CA GLY A 54 -1.97 -4.24 -6.79
C GLY A 54 -2.62 -2.88 -7.13
N SER A 55 -3.88 -2.90 -7.58
CA SER A 55 -4.67 -1.73 -8.01
C SER A 55 -5.32 -0.93 -6.85
N GLN A 56 -4.67 -0.85 -5.70
CA GLN A 56 -5.23 -0.18 -4.51
C GLN A 56 -5.02 1.33 -4.47
N VAL A 57 -3.98 1.81 -5.14
CA VAL A 57 -3.49 3.19 -5.00
C VAL A 57 -4.06 4.06 -6.12
N THR A 58 -5.38 4.01 -6.28
CA THR A 58 -6.09 4.65 -7.39
C THR A 58 -6.44 6.12 -7.15
N ASN A 59 -6.23 6.62 -5.93
CA ASN A 59 -6.43 8.02 -5.59
C ASN A 59 -5.33 8.56 -4.66
N ASN A 60 -5.24 9.88 -4.58
CA ASN A 60 -4.21 10.58 -3.82
C ASN A 60 -4.26 10.28 -2.30
N ARG A 61 -5.44 10.02 -1.73
CA ARG A 61 -5.55 9.72 -0.28
C ARG A 61 -4.96 8.36 0.07
N TYR A 62 -5.18 7.35 -0.77
CA TYR A 62 -4.54 6.04 -0.61
C TYR A 62 -3.04 6.14 -0.80
N PHE A 63 -2.60 6.99 -1.74
CA PHE A 63 -1.19 7.25 -1.98
C PHE A 63 -0.50 7.90 -0.77
N GLU A 64 -1.09 8.94 -0.18
CA GLU A 64 -0.58 9.58 1.04
C GLU A 64 -0.50 8.58 2.21
N ALA A 65 -1.56 7.80 2.44
CA ALA A 65 -1.56 6.77 3.48
C ALA A 65 -0.47 5.70 3.25
N LEU A 66 -0.18 5.37 1.99
CA LEU A 66 0.89 4.45 1.63
C LEU A 66 2.27 5.04 1.93
N VAL A 67 2.51 6.30 1.55
CA VAL A 67 3.77 6.99 1.84
C VAL A 67 4.03 7.02 3.35
N ASP A 68 3.02 7.35 4.15
CA ASP A 68 3.11 7.32 5.62
C ASP A 68 3.51 5.94 6.15
N ALA A 69 2.96 4.87 5.57
CA ALA A 69 3.26 3.50 5.95
C ALA A 69 4.68 3.08 5.54
N LEU A 70 5.14 3.46 4.35
CA LEU A 70 6.46 3.10 3.83
C LEU A 70 7.60 3.66 4.67
N HIS A 71 7.46 4.89 5.18
CA HIS A 71 8.43 5.47 6.12
C HIS A 71 8.60 4.64 7.41
N GLN A 72 7.59 3.84 7.78
CA GLN A 72 7.59 3.00 8.97
C GLN A 72 7.98 1.54 8.66
N LEU A 73 8.36 1.24 7.41
CA LEU A 73 8.74 -0.09 6.95
C LEU A 73 10.23 -0.17 6.57
N PRO A 74 11.15 -0.05 7.55
CA PRO A 74 12.60 0.01 7.27
C PRO A 74 13.16 -1.27 6.64
N GLY A 75 12.48 -2.41 6.83
CA GLY A 75 12.88 -3.72 6.30
C GLY A 75 12.32 -4.03 4.89
N LEU A 76 11.55 -3.11 4.30
CA LEU A 76 10.90 -3.38 3.02
C LEU A 76 11.93 -3.48 1.90
N ASN A 77 11.93 -4.61 1.20
CA ASN A 77 12.84 -4.90 0.10
C ASN A 77 12.10 -4.92 -1.24
N ARG A 78 10.78 -5.10 -1.23
CA ARG A 78 9.99 -5.12 -2.45
C ARG A 78 8.64 -4.46 -2.23
N LEU A 79 8.33 -3.53 -3.13
CA LEU A 79 7.02 -2.90 -3.24
C LEU A 79 6.48 -3.16 -4.64
N SER A 80 5.26 -3.68 -4.73
CA SER A 80 4.51 -3.85 -5.98
C SER A 80 3.23 -3.04 -5.91
N VAL A 81 3.02 -2.16 -6.88
CA VAL A 81 1.87 -1.26 -6.97
C VAL A 81 1.41 -1.18 -8.42
N THR A 82 0.10 -1.03 -8.63
CA THR A 82 -0.51 -0.90 -9.96
C THR A 82 -1.28 0.42 -10.04
N ASP A 83 -1.25 1.07 -11.20
CA ASP A 83 -2.04 2.27 -11.52
C ASP A 83 -1.83 3.45 -10.55
N LEU A 84 -0.55 3.78 -10.31
CA LEU A 84 -0.19 4.96 -9.54
C LEU A 84 -0.65 6.26 -10.22
N PRO A 85 -1.03 7.29 -9.44
CA PRO A 85 -1.31 8.61 -9.99
C PRO A 85 -0.07 9.20 -10.68
N PRO A 86 -0.24 10.02 -11.74
CA PRO A 86 0.89 10.64 -12.43
C PRO A 86 1.75 11.47 -11.45
N ASN A 87 3.07 11.50 -11.70
CA ASN A 87 4.07 12.22 -10.89
C ASN A 87 4.26 11.74 -9.44
N THR A 88 3.66 10.61 -9.03
CA THR A 88 3.81 10.08 -7.66
C THR A 88 4.94 9.06 -7.51
N GLN A 89 5.50 8.58 -8.62
CA GLN A 89 6.58 7.58 -8.61
C GLN A 89 7.84 8.06 -7.89
N GLN A 90 8.21 9.34 -8.04
CA GLN A 90 9.38 9.89 -7.34
C GLN A 90 9.15 9.91 -5.82
N ILE A 91 7.95 10.30 -5.39
CA ILE A 91 7.60 10.34 -3.95
C ILE A 91 7.68 8.93 -3.34
N LEU A 92 7.29 7.89 -4.08
CA LEU A 92 7.46 6.50 -3.61
C LEU A 92 8.92 6.08 -3.49
N LEU A 93 9.77 6.50 -4.42
CA LEU A 93 11.21 6.22 -4.37
C LEU A 93 11.83 6.88 -3.14
N ASP A 94 11.41 8.10 -2.81
CA ASP A 94 11.90 8.83 -1.65
C ASP A 94 11.35 8.26 -0.32
N ALA A 95 10.13 7.72 -0.33
CA ALA A 95 9.49 7.14 0.85
C ALA A 95 9.92 5.70 1.15
N CYS A 96 10.37 4.96 0.14
CA CYS A 96 10.84 3.59 0.31
C CYS A 96 12.26 3.54 0.89
N PRO A 97 12.61 2.46 1.62
CA PRO A 97 14.00 2.21 2.02
C PRO A 97 14.93 2.14 0.81
N ALA A 98 16.18 2.57 0.97
CA ALA A 98 17.18 2.64 -0.12
C ALA A 98 17.39 1.32 -0.88
N ASN A 99 17.13 0.18 -0.23
CA ASN A 99 17.28 -1.16 -0.82
C ASN A 99 15.97 -1.72 -1.43
N CYS A 100 14.87 -0.96 -1.40
CA CYS A 100 13.57 -1.42 -1.83
C CYS A 100 13.44 -1.41 -3.36
N LYS A 101 13.09 -2.57 -3.92
CA LYS A 101 12.76 -2.74 -5.34
C LYS A 101 11.28 -2.40 -5.57
N ILE A 102 11.03 -1.25 -6.18
CA ILE A 102 9.69 -0.80 -6.55
C ILE A 102 9.33 -1.34 -7.94
N ARG A 103 8.20 -2.04 -8.04
CA ARG A 103 7.59 -2.48 -9.30
C ARG A 103 6.27 -1.75 -9.47
N VAL A 104 6.20 -0.92 -10.51
CA VAL A 104 4.97 -0.22 -10.90
C VAL A 104 4.39 -0.92 -12.12
N HIS A 105 3.24 -1.55 -11.93
CA HIS A 105 2.44 -2.10 -13.02
C HIS A 105 1.49 -1.03 -13.55
N ARG A 106 1.25 -1.02 -14.87
CA ARG A 106 0.18 -0.23 -15.48
C ARG A 106 -0.84 -1.20 -16.04
N HIS A 107 -2.13 -0.99 -15.75
CA HIS A 107 -3.16 -1.69 -16.49
C HIS A 107 -3.02 -1.33 -17.97
N ARG A 108 -2.66 -2.30 -18.82
CA ARG A 108 -2.91 -2.15 -20.27
C ARG A 108 -4.42 -2.23 -20.43
N SER A 109 -5.01 -1.08 -20.75
CA SER A 109 -6.32 -0.97 -21.40
C SER A 109 -6.34 -1.76 -22.70
#